data_AF-A0A964ELL4-F1
#
_entry.id   AF-A0A964ELL4-F1
#
_cell.length_a   1.000
_cell.length_b   1.000
_cell.length_c   1.000
_cell.angle_alpha   90.00
_cell.angle_beta   90.00
_cell.angle_gamma   90.00
#
_symmetry.space_group_name_H-M   'P 1'
#
loop_
_entity.id
_entity.type
_entity.pdbx_description
1 polymer ?
#
loop_
_entity_poly.entity_id
_entity_poly.type
_entity_poly.pdbx_seq_one_letter_code
_entity_poly.pdbx_strand_id
1 'polypeptide(L)'
;MIEEITSLKDERIQLAKSVNSQKGRIEKQKFLIEGLEAIDWAIDSGIELDFILISNKLKDFEEKYIKHTIFKTSEGLLKKVTETNYVVPVIAIGNVRKEIGNTDFCVVLDNLNDFGNIGTIVRTCHAFGINNIVSTKSDFDLFQKKTVDASRGRVFSTNLKTYKTPDETIKFLKENDYQIVTTSPRGTQLQSLVKLKDKPVALVVGNETLGASDEFMNNADITVQIPMYSEVESLNVGVATGISIYELKLKRVLGMIEKQIKSTLGREINVTAMLIREALDKELKKISNLSSNQLVFMMVLKCDRTMSVLDAQKQFGIPDSEIKNHFQPLLENGFIITDSSENLVITEAGVETIGKLWTTCKLPIFRTSLN
;
A
#
# COMPACT_ATOMS: atom_id res chain seq x y z
N MET A 1 4.38 -46.14 -3.09
CA MET A 1 3.93 -45.90 -4.48
C MET A 1 2.93 -44.76 -4.44
N ILE A 2 3.03 -43.81 -5.36
CA ILE A 2 2.07 -42.71 -5.48
C ILE A 2 0.83 -43.26 -6.20
N GLU A 3 -0.35 -43.11 -5.61
CA GLU A 3 -1.63 -43.56 -6.21
C GLU A 3 -1.94 -42.77 -7.50
N GLU A 4 -2.46 -43.46 -8.52
CA GLU A 4 -2.87 -42.86 -9.79
C GLU A 4 -4.40 -42.76 -9.91
N ILE A 5 -4.90 -41.56 -10.16
CA ILE A 5 -6.31 -41.24 -10.35
C ILE A 5 -6.63 -41.16 -11.84
N THR A 6 -7.56 -42.00 -12.28
CA THR A 6 -7.92 -42.15 -13.71
C THR A 6 -9.36 -41.74 -14.04
N SER A 7 -10.18 -41.45 -13.03
CA SER A 7 -11.60 -41.15 -13.19
C SER A 7 -11.92 -39.68 -12.97
N LEU A 8 -12.73 -39.10 -13.86
CA LEU A 8 -13.28 -37.75 -13.65
C LEU A 8 -14.25 -37.72 -12.46
N LYS A 9 -14.86 -38.85 -12.09
CA LYS A 9 -15.81 -38.95 -10.97
C LYS A 9 -15.13 -39.06 -9.60
N ASP A 10 -13.81 -39.16 -9.56
CA ASP A 10 -13.05 -39.20 -8.30
C ASP A 10 -13.31 -37.92 -7.49
N GLU A 11 -13.52 -38.06 -6.18
CA GLU A 11 -13.85 -36.96 -5.29
C GLU A 11 -12.80 -35.84 -5.29
N ARG A 12 -11.51 -36.20 -5.44
CA ARG A 12 -10.40 -35.23 -5.48
C ARG A 12 -10.42 -34.42 -6.77
N ILE A 13 -10.74 -35.06 -7.90
CA ILE A 13 -10.89 -34.40 -9.20
C ILE A 13 -12.13 -33.50 -9.22
N GLN A 14 -13.25 -33.96 -8.65
CA GLN A 14 -14.47 -33.17 -8.50
C GLN A 14 -14.26 -31.97 -7.59
N LEU A 15 -13.55 -32.14 -6.48
CA LEU A 15 -13.16 -31.05 -5.59
C LEU A 15 -12.32 -30.02 -6.33
N ALA A 16 -11.23 -30.45 -6.98
CA ALA A 16 -10.32 -29.57 -7.70
C ALA A 16 -11.04 -28.77 -8.79
N LYS A 17 -11.97 -29.40 -9.51
CA LYS A 17 -12.81 -28.71 -10.50
C LYS A 17 -13.78 -27.72 -9.86
N SER A 18 -14.40 -28.08 -8.73
CA SER A 18 -15.39 -27.21 -8.07
C SER A 18 -14.79 -25.88 -7.61
N VAL A 19 -13.55 -25.91 -7.08
CA VAL A 19 -12.83 -24.73 -6.58
C VAL A 19 -12.17 -23.90 -7.68
N ASN A 20 -12.38 -24.25 -8.95
CA ASN A 20 -12.07 -23.37 -10.07
C ASN A 20 -13.09 -22.20 -10.18
N SER A 21 -14.30 -22.40 -9.64
CA SER A 21 -15.31 -21.34 -9.51
C SER A 21 -15.19 -20.56 -8.20
N GLN A 22 -15.48 -19.25 -8.22
CA GLN A 22 -15.53 -18.39 -7.03
C GLN A 22 -16.48 -18.97 -5.96
N LYS A 23 -17.68 -19.38 -6.38
CA LYS A 23 -18.68 -20.02 -5.51
C LYS A 23 -18.11 -21.25 -4.82
N GLY A 24 -17.46 -22.14 -5.58
CA GLY A 24 -16.84 -23.34 -5.02
C GLY A 24 -15.71 -23.03 -4.05
N ARG A 25 -14.89 -22.01 -4.32
CA ARG A 25 -13.83 -21.58 -3.39
C ARG A 25 -14.39 -21.12 -2.05
N ILE A 26 -15.43 -20.30 -2.08
CA ILE A 26 -16.08 -19.77 -0.88
C ILE A 26 -16.78 -20.90 -0.10
N GLU A 27 -17.55 -21.76 -0.78
CA GLU A 27 -18.30 -22.84 -0.12
C GLU A 27 -17.37 -23.90 0.49
N LYS A 28 -16.28 -24.25 -0.21
CA LYS A 28 -15.34 -25.29 0.23
C LYS A 28 -14.20 -24.77 1.09
N GLN A 29 -14.00 -23.45 1.15
CA GLN A 29 -12.88 -22.80 1.84
C GLN A 29 -11.51 -23.31 1.33
N LYS A 30 -11.45 -23.55 0.03
CA LYS A 30 -10.31 -24.16 -0.67
C LYS A 30 -10.08 -23.47 -2.01
N PHE A 31 -8.86 -23.51 -2.53
CA PHE A 31 -8.54 -22.95 -3.83
C PHE A 31 -7.59 -23.84 -4.61
N LEU A 32 -7.69 -23.76 -5.94
CA LEU A 32 -6.80 -24.40 -6.89
C LEU A 32 -5.53 -23.56 -7.07
N ILE A 33 -4.38 -24.20 -7.01
CA ILE A 33 -3.07 -23.60 -7.27
C ILE A 33 -2.50 -24.27 -8.52
N GLU A 34 -2.09 -23.47 -9.50
CA GLU A 34 -1.62 -23.95 -10.81
C GLU A 34 -0.12 -23.72 -10.97
N GLY A 35 0.64 -24.80 -11.21
CA GLY A 35 2.08 -24.73 -11.48
C GLY A 35 2.99 -24.73 -10.25
N LEU A 36 4.25 -25.15 -10.46
CA LEU A 36 5.24 -25.31 -9.38
C LEU A 36 5.53 -24.00 -8.63
N GLU A 37 5.69 -22.89 -9.35
CA GLU A 37 6.02 -21.59 -8.77
C GLU A 37 4.94 -21.12 -7.78
N ALA A 38 3.65 -21.24 -8.16
CA ALA A 38 2.55 -20.85 -7.29
C ALA A 38 2.40 -21.80 -6.09
N ILE A 39 2.69 -23.09 -6.27
CA ILE A 39 2.73 -24.06 -5.17
C ILE A 39 3.85 -23.71 -4.19
N ASP A 40 5.03 -23.33 -4.69
CA ASP A 40 6.15 -22.88 -3.85
C ASP A 40 5.76 -21.65 -3.03
N TRP A 41 5.15 -20.65 -3.65
CA TRP A 41 4.66 -19.47 -2.92
C TRP A 41 3.64 -19.84 -1.83
N ALA A 42 2.76 -20.80 -2.08
CA ALA A 42 1.78 -21.25 -1.10
C ALA A 42 2.45 -21.96 0.07
N ILE A 43 3.38 -22.89 -0.22
CA ILE A 43 4.16 -23.61 0.81
C ILE A 43 4.99 -22.64 1.64
N ASP A 44 5.68 -21.69 1.01
CA ASP A 44 6.52 -20.69 1.69
C ASP A 44 5.69 -19.74 2.55
N SER A 45 4.43 -19.48 2.17
CA SER A 45 3.47 -18.72 2.96
C SER A 45 2.85 -19.55 4.09
N GLY A 46 3.14 -20.85 4.15
CA GLY A 46 2.66 -21.82 5.12
C GLY A 46 1.24 -22.33 4.86
N ILE A 47 0.70 -22.18 3.65
CA ILE A 47 -0.62 -22.72 3.31
C ILE A 47 -0.61 -24.23 3.51
N GLU A 48 -1.63 -24.73 4.19
CA GLU A 48 -1.87 -26.16 4.28
C GLU A 48 -2.43 -26.66 2.95
N LEU A 49 -1.70 -27.60 2.35
CA LEU A 49 -2.11 -28.27 1.11
C LEU A 49 -2.81 -29.58 1.47
N ASP A 50 -4.03 -29.77 0.97
CA ASP A 50 -4.75 -31.03 1.08
C ASP A 50 -4.05 -32.12 0.26
N PHE A 51 -3.77 -31.81 -1.00
CA PHE A 51 -3.05 -32.69 -1.91
C PHE A 51 -2.49 -31.94 -3.12
N ILE A 52 -1.55 -32.61 -3.79
CA ILE A 52 -0.97 -32.21 -5.07
C ILE A 52 -1.31 -33.25 -6.12
N LEU A 53 -1.80 -32.81 -7.29
CA LEU A 53 -1.99 -33.67 -8.46
C LEU A 53 -0.87 -33.39 -9.47
N ILE A 54 -0.11 -34.42 -9.82
CA ILE A 54 0.97 -34.35 -10.82
C ILE A 54 0.60 -35.14 -12.07
N SER A 55 1.05 -34.66 -13.22
CA SER A 55 0.99 -35.41 -14.47
C SER A 55 1.80 -36.70 -14.33
N ASN A 56 1.25 -37.82 -14.81
CA ASN A 56 1.97 -39.09 -14.88
C ASN A 56 3.20 -39.04 -15.80
N LYS A 57 3.32 -38.00 -16.64
CA LYS A 57 4.50 -37.72 -17.49
C LYS A 57 5.52 -36.77 -16.84
N LEU A 58 5.20 -36.13 -15.72
CA LEU A 58 6.11 -35.22 -15.05
C LEU A 58 7.30 -36.02 -14.49
N LYS A 59 8.49 -35.69 -14.98
CA LYS A 59 9.76 -36.19 -14.45
C LYS A 59 10.32 -35.18 -13.45
N ASP A 60 11.13 -35.64 -12.51
CA ASP A 60 11.91 -34.80 -11.60
C ASP A 60 11.08 -33.89 -10.68
N PHE A 61 10.21 -34.50 -9.87
CA PHE A 61 9.45 -33.80 -8.82
C PHE A 61 10.29 -33.72 -7.53
N GLU A 62 10.59 -32.49 -7.08
CA GLU A 62 11.51 -32.24 -5.96
C GLU A 62 11.08 -32.88 -4.64
N GLU A 63 12.06 -33.25 -3.81
CA GLU A 63 11.82 -33.84 -2.48
C GLU A 63 10.99 -32.95 -1.56
N LYS A 64 11.09 -31.63 -1.71
CA LYS A 64 10.35 -30.67 -0.87
C LYS A 64 8.83 -30.86 -0.92
N TYR A 65 8.32 -31.44 -2.01
CA TYR A 65 6.89 -31.72 -2.17
C TYR A 65 6.48 -33.09 -1.62
N ILE A 66 7.42 -34.02 -1.44
CA ILE A 66 7.15 -35.42 -1.02
C ILE A 66 6.53 -35.48 0.39
N LYS A 67 6.74 -34.45 1.21
CA LYS A 67 6.09 -34.30 2.52
C LYS A 67 4.58 -34.05 2.46
N HIS A 68 4.03 -33.79 1.27
CA HIS A 68 2.60 -33.57 1.05
C HIS A 68 1.94 -34.80 0.42
N THR A 69 0.62 -34.90 0.54
CA THR A 69 -0.17 -35.94 -0.12
C THR A 69 -0.13 -35.73 -1.63
N ILE A 70 0.41 -36.68 -2.40
CA ILE A 70 0.55 -36.57 -3.85
C ILE A 70 -0.26 -37.68 -4.53
N PHE A 71 -0.91 -37.33 -5.64
CA PHE A 71 -1.51 -38.29 -6.56
C PHE A 71 -1.05 -38.03 -7.99
N LYS A 72 -0.93 -39.08 -8.79
CA LYS A 72 -0.70 -38.99 -10.23
C LYS A 72 -2.02 -38.95 -10.98
N THR A 73 -2.06 -38.26 -12.10
CA THR A 73 -3.20 -38.34 -13.02
C THR A 73 -2.76 -38.03 -14.46
N SER A 74 -3.66 -38.25 -15.42
CA SER A 74 -3.39 -37.94 -16.83
C SER A 74 -3.47 -36.43 -17.10
N GLU A 75 -2.69 -35.94 -18.06
CA GLU A 75 -2.76 -34.55 -18.54
C GLU A 75 -4.16 -34.17 -19.05
N GLY A 76 -4.90 -35.13 -19.59
CA GLY A 76 -6.28 -34.94 -20.02
C GLY A 76 -7.26 -34.66 -18.87
N LEU A 77 -7.02 -35.23 -17.69
CA LEU A 77 -7.79 -34.91 -16.49
C LEU A 77 -7.37 -33.56 -15.91
N LEU A 78 -6.07 -33.26 -15.84
CA LEU A 78 -5.58 -31.95 -15.37
C LEU A 78 -6.16 -30.81 -16.21
N LYS A 79 -6.14 -30.93 -17.54
CA LYS A 79 -6.71 -29.94 -18.46
C LYS A 79 -8.21 -29.70 -18.23
N LYS A 80 -8.96 -30.75 -17.84
CA LYS A 80 -10.39 -30.64 -17.50
C LYS A 80 -10.64 -29.97 -16.14
N VAL A 81 -9.67 -30.05 -15.23
CA VAL A 81 -9.74 -29.41 -13.90
C VAL A 81 -9.40 -27.92 -14.01
N THR A 82 -8.31 -27.59 -14.69
CA THR A 82 -7.83 -26.21 -14.86
C THR A 82 -8.66 -25.40 -15.85
N GLU A 83 -9.38 -26.06 -16.76
CA GLU A 83 -10.15 -25.42 -17.83
C GLU A 83 -9.28 -24.56 -18.77
N THR A 84 -7.97 -24.85 -18.83
CA THR A 84 -6.99 -24.16 -19.65
C THR A 84 -6.85 -24.78 -21.05
N ASN A 85 -6.42 -23.99 -22.02
CA ASN A 85 -6.12 -24.50 -23.37
C ASN A 85 -4.79 -25.28 -23.43
N TYR A 86 -3.89 -25.03 -22.49
CA TYR A 86 -2.58 -25.69 -22.34
C TYR A 86 -2.59 -26.68 -21.17
N VAL A 87 -1.59 -27.55 -21.11
CA VAL A 87 -1.42 -28.52 -20.01
C VAL A 87 -0.72 -27.83 -18.84
N VAL A 88 -1.37 -27.86 -17.67
CA VAL A 88 -0.74 -27.53 -16.39
C VAL A 88 -0.29 -28.86 -15.77
N PRO A 89 1.02 -29.15 -15.70
CA PRO A 89 1.51 -30.48 -15.33
C PRO A 89 1.40 -30.77 -13.83
N VAL A 90 1.14 -29.75 -13.00
CA VAL A 90 0.99 -29.88 -11.56
C VAL A 90 -0.01 -28.86 -11.03
N ILE A 91 -0.90 -29.32 -10.15
CA ILE A 91 -1.82 -28.47 -9.41
C ILE A 91 -1.84 -28.89 -7.94
N ALA A 92 -2.24 -27.98 -7.06
CA ALA A 92 -2.48 -28.29 -5.66
C ALA A 92 -3.81 -27.70 -5.18
N ILE A 93 -4.34 -28.28 -4.10
CA ILE A 93 -5.51 -27.76 -3.39
C ILE A 93 -5.04 -27.23 -2.05
N GLY A 94 -5.20 -25.92 -1.85
CA GLY A 94 -4.83 -25.23 -0.61
C GLY A 94 -6.05 -24.78 0.20
N ASN A 95 -5.88 -24.69 1.52
CA ASN A 95 -6.90 -24.23 2.45
C ASN A 95 -6.87 -22.70 2.64
N VAL A 96 -8.03 -22.06 2.64
CA VAL A 96 -8.17 -20.62 2.91
C VAL A 96 -7.94 -20.34 4.39
N ARG A 97 -7.08 -19.37 4.71
CA ARG A 97 -6.92 -18.84 6.08
C ARG A 97 -7.96 -17.76 6.36
N LYS A 98 -8.60 -17.83 7.53
CA LYS A 98 -9.70 -16.91 7.91
C LYS A 98 -9.35 -15.87 8.96
N GLU A 99 -8.20 -15.98 9.61
CA GLU A 99 -7.93 -15.16 10.80
C GLU A 99 -7.18 -13.89 10.47
N ILE A 100 -7.78 -12.76 10.83
CA ILE A 100 -7.08 -11.49 10.94
C ILE A 100 -6.46 -11.43 12.32
N GLY A 101 -5.13 -11.41 12.36
CA GLY A 101 -4.40 -11.07 13.58
C GLY A 101 -4.61 -9.60 13.93
N ASN A 102 -4.46 -9.25 15.20
CA ASN A 102 -4.51 -7.87 15.64
C ASN A 102 -3.27 -7.13 15.09
N THR A 103 -3.46 -6.17 14.17
CA THR A 103 -2.35 -5.44 13.54
C THR A 103 -2.53 -3.95 13.68
N ASP A 104 -1.42 -3.24 13.55
CA ASP A 104 -1.38 -1.79 13.58
C ASP A 104 -1.93 -1.14 12.30
N PHE A 105 -2.12 -1.89 11.22
CA PHE A 105 -2.53 -1.36 9.92
C PHE A 105 -3.32 -2.37 9.09
N CYS A 106 -4.47 -1.98 8.55
CA CYS A 106 -5.21 -2.75 7.56
C CYS A 106 -5.60 -1.88 6.35
N VAL A 107 -5.85 -2.55 5.21
CA VAL A 107 -6.38 -1.91 4.01
C VAL A 107 -7.79 -2.40 3.76
N VAL A 108 -8.71 -1.46 3.58
CA VAL A 108 -10.12 -1.72 3.31
C VAL A 108 -10.39 -1.48 1.83
N LEU A 109 -10.81 -2.53 1.14
CA LEU A 109 -11.18 -2.50 -0.26
C LEU A 109 -12.69 -2.23 -0.35
N ASP A 110 -13.04 -1.00 -0.64
CA ASP A 110 -14.42 -0.58 -0.74
C ASP A 110 -14.93 -0.67 -2.18
N ASN A 111 -15.71 -1.71 -2.43
CA ASN A 111 -16.32 -1.99 -3.74
C ASN A 111 -15.33 -2.06 -4.93
N LEU A 112 -14.06 -2.42 -4.70
CA LEU A 112 -13.11 -2.71 -5.78
C LEU A 112 -13.50 -4.00 -6.53
N ASN A 113 -13.30 -4.01 -7.85
CA ASN A 113 -13.62 -5.14 -8.74
C ASN A 113 -12.46 -5.56 -9.65
N ASP A 114 -11.46 -4.71 -9.89
CA ASP A 114 -10.32 -5.12 -10.70
C ASP A 114 -9.32 -5.95 -9.89
N PHE A 115 -9.42 -7.27 -10.05
CA PHE A 115 -8.53 -8.25 -9.41
C PHE A 115 -7.04 -8.08 -9.76
N GLY A 116 -6.70 -7.41 -10.86
CA GLY A 116 -5.32 -7.03 -11.18
C GLY A 116 -4.80 -5.90 -10.29
N ASN A 117 -5.62 -4.85 -10.10
CA ASN A 117 -5.31 -3.76 -9.18
C ASN A 117 -5.27 -4.25 -7.74
N ILE A 118 -6.23 -5.11 -7.35
CA ILE A 118 -6.26 -5.76 -6.03
C ILE A 118 -4.97 -6.56 -5.80
N GLY A 119 -4.52 -7.37 -6.77
CA GLY A 119 -3.27 -8.12 -6.64
C GLY A 119 -2.05 -7.21 -6.45
N THR A 120 -2.03 -6.05 -7.14
CA THR A 120 -1.00 -5.02 -6.96
C THR A 120 -1.06 -4.40 -5.57
N ILE A 121 -2.26 -4.11 -5.05
CA ILE A 121 -2.48 -3.62 -3.68
C ILE A 121 -1.97 -4.65 -2.67
N VAL A 122 -2.35 -5.92 -2.80
CA VAL A 122 -1.90 -7.03 -1.93
C VAL A 122 -0.37 -7.10 -1.89
N ARG A 123 0.28 -7.06 -3.05
CA ARG A 123 1.74 -7.09 -3.14
C ARG A 123 2.39 -5.88 -2.44
N THR A 124 1.77 -4.71 -2.61
CA THR A 124 2.24 -3.47 -1.99
C THR A 124 2.07 -3.52 -0.47
N CYS A 125 0.91 -3.94 0.03
CA CYS A 125 0.65 -4.17 1.45
C CYS A 125 1.74 -5.06 2.06
N HIS A 126 2.00 -6.22 1.46
CA HIS A 126 3.01 -7.15 1.95
C HIS A 126 4.42 -6.54 1.95
N ALA A 127 4.78 -5.73 0.95
CA ALA A 127 6.07 -5.04 0.91
C ALA A 127 6.26 -4.06 2.09
N PHE A 128 5.16 -3.56 2.68
CA PHE A 128 5.16 -2.68 3.85
C PHE A 128 4.77 -3.39 5.15
N GLY A 129 4.76 -4.73 5.17
CA GLY A 129 4.43 -5.53 6.34
C GLY A 129 2.94 -5.48 6.74
N ILE A 130 2.06 -5.16 5.79
CA ILE A 130 0.61 -5.15 5.97
C ILE A 130 0.06 -6.44 5.36
N ASN A 131 -0.52 -7.29 6.21
CA ASN A 131 -1.08 -8.56 5.77
C ASN A 131 -2.61 -8.61 5.88
N ASN A 132 -3.24 -7.57 6.47
CA ASN A 132 -4.67 -7.55 6.72
C ASN A 132 -5.41 -6.74 5.68
N ILE A 133 -6.31 -7.43 4.96
CA ILE A 133 -7.24 -6.83 4.01
C ILE A 133 -8.66 -7.08 4.49
N VAL A 134 -9.49 -6.03 4.40
CA VAL A 134 -10.91 -6.09 4.66
C VAL A 134 -11.64 -5.71 3.38
N SER A 135 -12.71 -6.42 3.03
CA SER A 135 -13.53 -6.12 1.86
C SER A 135 -14.97 -5.87 2.26
N THR A 136 -15.61 -4.89 1.62
CA THR A 136 -17.05 -4.61 1.77
C THR A 136 -17.94 -5.56 0.96
N LYS A 137 -17.37 -6.62 0.38
CA LYS A 137 -18.08 -7.66 -0.37
C LYS A 137 -17.96 -9.02 0.31
N SER A 138 -19.10 -9.62 0.61
CA SER A 138 -19.16 -10.93 1.28
C SER A 138 -18.65 -12.07 0.41
N ASP A 139 -18.73 -11.92 -0.91
CA ASP A 139 -18.27 -12.89 -1.90
C ASP A 139 -16.85 -12.57 -2.42
N PHE A 140 -16.15 -11.62 -1.80
CA PHE A 140 -14.82 -11.23 -2.26
C PHE A 140 -13.82 -12.40 -2.22
N ASP A 141 -13.10 -12.60 -3.33
CA ASP A 141 -12.24 -13.74 -3.53
C ASP A 141 -10.83 -13.31 -3.96
N LEU A 142 -9.88 -13.36 -3.02
CA LEU A 142 -8.48 -13.05 -3.28
C LEU A 142 -7.75 -14.11 -4.10
N PHE A 143 -8.28 -15.33 -4.21
CA PHE A 143 -7.58 -16.45 -4.83
C PHE A 143 -7.90 -16.60 -6.32
N GLN A 144 -8.54 -15.61 -6.93
CA GLN A 144 -8.65 -15.54 -8.37
C GLN A 144 -7.26 -15.52 -9.02
N LYS A 145 -7.11 -16.25 -10.13
CA LYS A 145 -5.84 -16.37 -10.85
C LYS A 145 -5.20 -15.01 -11.16
N LYS A 146 -5.99 -14.04 -11.63
CA LYS A 146 -5.52 -12.67 -11.92
C LYS A 146 -4.89 -12.00 -10.69
N THR A 147 -5.48 -12.17 -9.51
CA THR A 147 -4.98 -11.63 -8.24
C THR A 147 -3.73 -12.36 -7.77
N VAL A 148 -3.71 -13.69 -7.84
CA VAL A 148 -2.55 -14.52 -7.47
C VAL A 148 -1.34 -14.11 -8.31
N ASP A 149 -1.51 -14.01 -9.63
CA ASP A 149 -0.45 -13.64 -10.57
C ASP A 149 0.04 -12.20 -10.34
N ALA A 150 -0.88 -11.23 -10.25
CA ALA A 150 -0.53 -9.82 -10.03
C ALA A 150 0.16 -9.59 -8.67
N SER A 151 -0.25 -10.35 -7.65
CA SER A 151 0.34 -10.28 -6.32
C SER A 151 1.67 -11.02 -6.19
N ARG A 152 2.03 -11.88 -7.16
CA ARG A 152 3.15 -12.84 -7.07
C ARG A 152 3.05 -13.71 -5.82
N GLY A 153 1.88 -14.32 -5.63
CA GLY A 153 1.60 -15.27 -4.55
C GLY A 153 1.43 -14.64 -3.16
N ARG A 154 1.53 -13.31 -3.01
CA ARG A 154 1.35 -12.66 -1.69
C ARG A 154 -0.06 -12.79 -1.12
N VAL A 155 -1.05 -13.15 -1.95
CA VAL A 155 -2.39 -13.53 -1.48
C VAL A 155 -2.38 -14.69 -0.49
N PHE A 156 -1.43 -15.62 -0.58
CA PHE A 156 -1.34 -16.79 0.31
C PHE A 156 -0.94 -16.43 1.75
N SER A 157 -0.26 -15.31 1.94
CA SER A 157 0.11 -14.76 3.24
C SER A 157 -0.82 -13.62 3.71
N THR A 158 -1.90 -13.35 2.97
CA THR A 158 -2.83 -12.26 3.26
C THR A 158 -4.02 -12.78 4.07
N ASN A 159 -4.33 -12.09 5.16
CA ASN A 159 -5.53 -12.32 5.95
C ASN A 159 -6.68 -11.50 5.36
N LEU A 160 -7.81 -12.15 5.10
CA LEU A 160 -8.98 -11.51 4.51
C LEU A 160 -10.18 -11.56 5.47
N LYS A 161 -10.78 -10.41 5.76
CA LYS A 161 -12.18 -10.31 6.22
C LYS A 161 -13.07 -9.82 5.11
N THR A 162 -14.27 -10.34 5.09
CA THR A 162 -15.32 -9.92 4.18
C THR A 162 -16.56 -9.55 4.98
N TYR A 163 -17.18 -8.43 4.63
CA TYR A 163 -18.46 -7.97 5.15
C TYR A 163 -19.44 -7.80 4.00
N LYS A 164 -20.74 -7.74 4.31
CA LYS A 164 -21.77 -7.54 3.27
C LYS A 164 -21.91 -6.08 2.86
N THR A 165 -21.59 -5.17 3.76
CA THR A 165 -21.81 -3.73 3.56
C THR A 165 -20.65 -2.88 4.11
N PRO A 166 -20.51 -1.63 3.63
CA PRO A 166 -19.63 -0.64 4.25
C PRO A 166 -19.93 -0.43 5.74
N ASP A 167 -21.20 -0.37 6.15
CA ASP A 167 -21.60 -0.16 7.55
C ASP A 167 -21.12 -1.26 8.49
N GLU A 168 -21.24 -2.53 8.08
CA GLU A 168 -20.70 -3.66 8.85
C GLU A 168 -19.18 -3.56 9.01
N THR A 169 -18.50 -3.12 7.96
CA THR A 169 -17.05 -2.90 7.97
C THR A 169 -16.67 -1.77 8.92
N ILE A 170 -17.34 -0.62 8.82
CA ILE A 170 -17.12 0.56 9.68
C ILE A 170 -17.35 0.19 11.15
N LYS A 171 -18.41 -0.56 11.46
CA LYS A 171 -18.68 -1.04 12.81
C LYS A 171 -17.51 -1.87 13.34
N PHE A 172 -17.03 -2.83 12.56
CA PHE A 172 -15.85 -3.63 12.93
C PHE A 172 -14.61 -2.77 13.18
N LEU A 173 -14.34 -1.80 12.31
CA LEU A 173 -13.17 -0.92 12.45
C LEU A 173 -13.25 -0.11 13.75
N LYS A 174 -14.41 0.48 14.06
CA LYS A 174 -14.63 1.24 15.30
C LYS A 174 -14.53 0.37 16.55
N GLU A 175 -15.09 -0.84 16.52
CA GLU A 175 -15.00 -1.80 17.63
C GLU A 175 -13.55 -2.24 17.92
N ASN A 176 -12.66 -2.18 16.94
CA ASN A 176 -11.24 -2.51 17.07
C ASN A 176 -10.33 -1.28 17.16
N ASP A 177 -10.92 -0.11 17.48
CA ASP A 177 -10.23 1.17 17.68
C ASP A 177 -9.36 1.64 16.50
N TYR A 178 -9.70 1.23 15.27
CA TYR A 178 -9.02 1.74 14.09
C TYR A 178 -9.34 3.22 13.88
N GLN A 179 -8.31 4.01 13.59
CA GLN A 179 -8.47 5.30 12.92
C GLN A 179 -8.75 5.05 11.44
N ILE A 180 -9.93 5.48 10.99
CA ILE A 180 -10.38 5.29 9.61
C ILE A 180 -9.84 6.45 8.76
N VAL A 181 -9.00 6.12 7.79
CA VAL A 181 -8.40 7.08 6.86
C VAL A 181 -8.87 6.76 5.45
N THR A 182 -9.60 7.67 4.82
CA THR A 182 -10.15 7.47 3.47
C THR A 182 -9.40 8.30 2.45
N THR A 183 -9.07 7.72 1.29
CA THR A 183 -8.47 8.48 0.18
C THR A 183 -9.55 9.01 -0.76
N SER A 184 -9.49 10.30 -1.10
CA SER A 184 -10.38 10.89 -2.11
C SER A 184 -9.65 11.98 -2.90
N PRO A 185 -9.81 12.05 -4.24
CA PRO A 185 -9.37 13.20 -5.03
C PRO A 185 -10.04 14.51 -4.61
N ARG A 186 -11.19 14.43 -3.93
CA ARG A 186 -11.93 15.58 -3.36
C ARG A 186 -11.68 15.74 -1.85
N GLY A 187 -10.65 15.08 -1.31
CA GLY A 187 -10.29 15.20 0.09
C GLY A 187 -9.94 16.64 0.46
N THR A 188 -10.33 17.08 1.64
CA THR A 188 -10.08 18.46 2.11
C THR A 188 -8.71 18.62 2.76
N GLN A 189 -7.99 17.52 2.99
CA GLN A 189 -6.70 17.52 3.69
C GLN A 189 -5.64 16.85 2.82
N LEU A 190 -4.49 17.50 2.68
CA LEU A 190 -3.33 16.89 2.05
C LEU A 190 -2.78 15.80 2.97
N GLN A 191 -2.61 14.59 2.43
CA GLN A 191 -2.08 13.45 3.17
C GLN A 191 -0.76 13.80 3.90
N SER A 192 0.11 14.56 3.22
CA SER A 192 1.41 15.01 3.75
C SER A 192 1.31 15.83 5.03
N LEU A 193 0.19 16.51 5.26
CA LEU A 193 0.02 17.43 6.38
C LEU A 193 -0.80 16.84 7.54
N VAL A 194 -1.49 15.71 7.33
CA VAL A 194 -2.31 15.14 8.41
C VAL A 194 -1.45 14.49 9.50
N LYS A 195 -1.93 14.60 10.75
CA LYS A 195 -1.39 13.89 11.91
C LYS A 195 -2.23 12.66 12.18
N LEU A 196 -1.57 11.53 12.40
CA LEU A 196 -2.24 10.29 12.79
C LEU A 196 -2.42 10.25 14.32
N LYS A 197 -3.52 9.64 14.76
CA LYS A 197 -3.76 9.31 16.16
C LYS A 197 -2.91 8.10 16.52
N ASP A 198 -2.65 7.91 17.82
CA ASP A 198 -1.96 6.72 18.34
C ASP A 198 -2.92 5.52 18.38
N LYS A 199 -3.36 5.09 17.20
CA LYS A 199 -4.34 4.02 16.96
C LYS A 199 -3.93 3.16 15.77
N PRO A 200 -4.41 1.91 15.65
CA PRO A 200 -4.34 1.18 14.39
C PRO A 200 -4.94 1.99 13.24
N VAL A 201 -4.41 1.88 12.02
CA VAL A 201 -4.92 2.63 10.85
C VAL A 201 -5.66 1.70 9.90
N ALA A 202 -6.86 2.09 9.51
CA ALA A 202 -7.61 1.44 8.44
C ALA A 202 -7.62 2.38 7.23
N LEU A 203 -6.83 2.05 6.21
CA LEU A 203 -6.79 2.79 4.97
C LEU A 203 -7.91 2.31 4.05
N VAL A 204 -8.91 3.15 3.83
CA VAL A 204 -10.03 2.87 2.92
C VAL A 204 -9.68 3.35 1.52
N VAL A 205 -9.69 2.39 0.59
CA VAL A 205 -9.53 2.64 -0.84
C VAL A 205 -10.81 2.26 -1.55
N GLY A 206 -11.33 3.18 -2.36
CA GLY A 206 -12.58 3.00 -3.07
C GLY A 206 -12.43 2.61 -4.53
N ASN A 207 -13.57 2.58 -5.21
CA ASN A 207 -13.67 2.27 -6.63
C ASN A 207 -12.93 3.31 -7.50
N GLU A 208 -12.37 2.89 -8.64
CA GLU A 208 -11.59 3.78 -9.51
C GLU A 208 -12.38 4.98 -10.04
N THR A 209 -13.69 4.81 -10.25
CA THR A 209 -14.57 5.85 -10.82
C THR A 209 -15.27 6.67 -9.74
N LEU A 210 -15.80 5.99 -8.72
CA LEU A 210 -16.65 6.62 -7.71
C LEU A 210 -15.87 7.07 -6.46
N GLY A 211 -14.65 6.57 -6.26
CA GLY A 211 -13.94 6.71 -5.00
C GLY A 211 -14.55 5.84 -3.90
N ALA A 212 -14.27 6.20 -2.64
CA ALA A 212 -14.85 5.54 -1.48
C ALA A 212 -16.33 5.91 -1.33
N SER A 213 -17.12 4.99 -0.77
CA SER A 213 -18.55 5.17 -0.57
C SER A 213 -18.88 6.31 0.40
N ASP A 214 -20.08 6.86 0.28
CA ASP A 214 -20.55 7.94 1.16
C ASP A 214 -20.57 7.50 2.63
N GLU A 215 -20.85 6.22 2.90
CA GLU A 215 -20.79 5.65 4.25
C GLU A 215 -19.39 5.80 4.86
N PHE A 216 -18.33 5.50 4.10
CA PHE A 216 -16.96 5.72 4.56
C PHE A 216 -16.59 7.18 4.64
N MET A 217 -16.99 8.00 3.65
CA MET A 217 -16.70 9.43 3.65
C MET A 217 -17.32 10.15 4.86
N ASN A 218 -18.51 9.72 5.30
CA ASN A 218 -19.21 10.28 6.45
C ASN A 218 -18.71 9.74 7.81
N ASN A 219 -18.02 8.60 7.83
CA ASN A 219 -17.55 7.94 9.05
C ASN A 219 -16.03 7.95 9.23
N ALA A 220 -15.28 8.45 8.25
CA ALA A 220 -13.83 8.56 8.33
C ALA A 220 -13.40 9.53 9.43
N ASP A 221 -12.34 9.20 10.16
CA ASP A 221 -11.67 10.15 11.04
C ASP A 221 -10.98 11.24 10.22
N ILE A 222 -10.42 10.85 9.07
CA ILE A 222 -9.64 11.71 8.17
C ILE A 222 -9.91 11.30 6.73
N THR A 223 -10.19 12.28 5.88
CA THR A 223 -10.23 12.10 4.42
C THR A 223 -9.04 12.83 3.80
N VAL A 224 -8.13 12.07 3.20
CA VAL A 224 -6.88 12.57 2.62
C VAL A 224 -6.91 12.61 1.10
N GLN A 225 -6.20 13.58 0.54
CA GLN A 225 -5.92 13.70 -0.88
C GLN A 225 -4.41 13.57 -1.12
N ILE A 226 -4.04 12.85 -2.19
CA ILE A 226 -2.69 12.88 -2.76
C ILE A 226 -2.62 14.10 -3.70
N PRO A 227 -1.70 15.05 -3.48
CA PRO A 227 -1.54 16.18 -4.39
C PRO A 227 -1.15 15.70 -5.80
N MET A 228 -1.86 16.17 -6.83
CA MET A 228 -1.61 15.83 -8.24
C MET A 228 -1.46 17.10 -9.08
N TYR A 229 -0.66 17.01 -10.15
CA TYR A 229 -0.57 18.08 -11.16
C TYR A 229 -1.80 18.02 -12.08
N SER A 230 -2.36 19.18 -12.44
CA SER A 230 -3.78 19.40 -12.80
C SER A 230 -4.32 18.72 -14.06
N GLU A 231 -3.51 17.96 -14.81
CA GLU A 231 -3.93 17.35 -16.09
C GLU A 231 -4.50 15.93 -15.92
N VAL A 232 -4.37 15.33 -14.74
CA VAL A 232 -4.85 13.97 -14.47
C VAL A 232 -5.89 14.00 -13.34
N GLU A 233 -7.10 13.53 -13.63
CA GLU A 233 -8.23 13.54 -12.68
C GLU A 233 -8.02 12.57 -11.51
N SER A 234 -7.37 11.43 -11.74
CA SER A 234 -7.09 10.42 -10.71
C SER A 234 -5.90 9.52 -11.07
N LEU A 235 -5.27 8.96 -10.04
CA LEU A 235 -4.27 7.90 -10.19
C LEU A 235 -4.96 6.53 -10.28
N ASN A 236 -4.29 5.55 -10.89
CA ASN A 236 -4.65 4.15 -10.74
C ASN A 236 -4.72 3.80 -9.24
N VAL A 237 -5.77 3.06 -8.83
CA VAL A 237 -6.03 2.77 -7.42
C VAL A 237 -4.88 2.02 -6.74
N GLY A 238 -4.19 1.13 -7.44
CA GLY A 238 -3.00 0.44 -6.91
C GLY A 238 -1.84 1.40 -6.63
N VAL A 239 -1.62 2.36 -7.53
CA VAL A 239 -0.59 3.41 -7.36
C VAL A 239 -0.94 4.34 -6.20
N ALA A 240 -2.19 4.83 -6.16
CA ALA A 240 -2.68 5.69 -5.08
C ALA A 240 -2.55 4.99 -3.72
N THR A 241 -2.99 3.72 -3.63
CA THR A 241 -2.85 2.91 -2.42
C THR A 241 -1.38 2.80 -1.99
N GLY A 242 -0.45 2.57 -2.92
CA GLY A 242 0.96 2.45 -2.59
C GLY A 242 1.57 3.74 -2.03
N ILE A 243 1.23 4.89 -2.61
CA ILE A 243 1.63 6.20 -2.10
C ILE A 243 1.06 6.41 -0.69
N SER A 244 -0.22 6.13 -0.49
CA SER A 244 -0.89 6.25 0.81
C SER A 244 -0.29 5.34 1.87
N ILE A 245 -0.05 4.06 1.56
CA ILE A 245 0.58 3.13 2.49
C ILE A 245 1.97 3.62 2.90
N TYR A 246 2.81 3.97 1.92
CA TYR A 246 4.19 4.41 2.19
C TYR A 246 4.21 5.59 3.17
N GLU A 247 3.42 6.63 2.87
CA GLU A 247 3.43 7.85 3.64
C GLU A 247 2.82 7.66 5.04
N LEU A 248 1.70 6.94 5.14
CA LEU A 248 1.03 6.67 6.41
C LEU A 248 1.90 5.76 7.31
N LYS A 249 2.54 4.72 6.77
CA LYS A 249 3.48 3.89 7.54
C LYS A 249 4.69 4.69 8.00
N LEU A 250 5.25 5.55 7.15
CA LEU A 250 6.36 6.42 7.54
C LEU A 250 5.95 7.33 8.70
N LYS A 251 4.80 8.01 8.61
CA LYS A 251 4.27 8.86 9.70
C LYS A 251 4.10 8.10 11.01
N ARG A 252 3.60 6.85 10.97
CA ARG A 252 3.48 6.00 12.17
C ARG A 252 4.83 5.71 12.80
N VAL A 253 5.81 5.25 12.02
CA VAL A 253 7.16 4.95 12.52
C VAL A 253 7.79 6.19 13.16
N LEU A 254 7.67 7.33 12.50
CA LEU A 254 8.17 8.60 13.01
C LEU A 254 7.48 9.02 14.32
N GLY A 255 6.16 8.85 14.43
CA GLY A 255 5.41 9.11 15.66
C GLY A 255 5.78 8.18 16.82
N MET A 256 6.05 6.90 16.54
CA MET A 256 6.53 5.95 17.54
C MET A 256 7.91 6.34 18.08
N ILE A 257 8.83 6.73 17.21
CA ILE A 257 10.17 7.20 17.58
C ILE A 257 10.07 8.47 18.43
N GLU A 258 9.25 9.44 18.02
CA GLU A 258 9.04 10.68 18.77
C GLU A 258 8.56 10.39 20.20
N LYS A 259 7.59 9.48 20.36
CA LYS A 259 7.07 9.08 21.66
C LYS A 259 8.13 8.44 22.55
N GLN A 260 8.95 7.56 21.98
CA GLN A 260 10.03 6.89 22.72
C GLN A 260 11.13 7.87 23.14
N ILE A 261 11.43 8.87 22.31
CA ILE A 261 12.34 9.96 22.66
C ILE A 261 11.74 10.82 23.78
N LYS A 262 10.46 11.20 23.68
CA LYS A 262 9.74 11.96 24.72
C LYS A 262 9.74 11.23 26.06
N SER A 263 9.42 9.93 26.08
CA SER A 263 9.40 9.14 27.32
C SER A 263 10.78 9.00 27.96
N THR A 264 11.84 8.99 27.15
CA THR A 264 13.23 8.88 27.64
C THR A 264 13.79 10.22 28.14
N LEU A 265 13.43 11.34 27.49
CA LEU A 265 14.02 12.65 27.77
C LEU A 265 13.16 13.56 28.67
N GLY A 266 11.92 13.18 28.96
CA GLY A 266 11.03 13.91 29.88
C GLY A 266 10.62 15.31 29.41
N ARG A 267 10.87 15.67 28.16
CA ARG A 267 10.50 16.96 27.56
C ARG A 267 10.04 16.77 26.11
N GLU A 268 9.15 17.63 25.64
CA GLU A 268 8.81 17.69 24.22
C GLU A 268 10.04 18.15 23.44
N ILE A 269 10.47 17.34 22.46
CA ILE A 269 11.52 17.74 21.55
C ILE A 269 11.02 17.43 20.13
N ASN A 270 11.08 18.43 19.25
CA ASN A 270 10.82 18.30 17.82
C ASN A 270 11.95 17.51 17.10
N VAL A 271 12.47 16.44 17.70
CA VAL A 271 13.63 15.67 17.18
C VAL A 271 13.34 15.09 15.81
N THR A 272 12.10 14.65 15.56
CA THR A 272 11.72 14.05 14.29
C THR A 272 11.80 15.05 13.15
N ALA A 273 11.25 16.26 13.36
CA ALA A 273 11.41 17.35 12.42
C ALA A 273 12.89 17.72 12.31
N MET A 274 13.63 17.82 13.41
CA MET A 274 15.03 18.26 13.42
C MET A 274 16.00 17.28 12.76
N LEU A 275 15.86 15.96 12.96
CA LEU A 275 16.72 14.94 12.36
C LEU A 275 16.41 14.69 10.88
N ILE A 276 15.12 14.67 10.51
CA ILE A 276 14.72 14.64 9.09
C ILE A 276 15.20 15.93 8.43
N ARG A 277 15.05 17.07 9.10
CA ARG A 277 15.51 18.37 8.65
C ARG A 277 17.03 18.43 8.50
N GLU A 278 17.81 17.93 9.46
CA GLU A 278 19.28 17.87 9.39
C GLU A 278 19.77 16.93 8.30
N ALA A 279 19.13 15.76 8.14
CA ALA A 279 19.46 14.82 7.07
C ALA A 279 19.11 15.37 5.69
N LEU A 280 17.94 16.01 5.56
CA LEU A 280 17.51 16.68 4.33
C LEU A 280 18.40 17.90 4.05
N ASP A 281 18.67 18.75 5.03
CA ASP A 281 19.56 19.92 4.93
C ASP A 281 20.97 19.55 4.47
N LYS A 282 21.50 18.41 4.94
CA LYS A 282 22.82 17.92 4.56
C LYS A 282 22.88 17.44 3.10
N GLU A 283 21.80 16.86 2.58
CA GLU A 283 21.70 16.46 1.17
C GLU A 283 21.36 17.65 0.27
N LEU A 284 20.48 18.55 0.73
CA LEU A 284 20.07 19.77 0.03
C LEU A 284 21.24 20.73 -0.16
N LYS A 285 22.10 20.90 0.85
CA LYS A 285 23.34 21.69 0.78
C LYS A 285 24.32 21.26 -0.31
N LYS A 286 24.17 20.05 -0.88
CA LYS A 286 24.99 19.59 -2.01
C LYS A 286 24.57 20.19 -3.35
N ILE A 287 23.37 20.79 -3.42
CA ILE A 287 22.71 21.17 -4.69
C ILE A 287 22.15 22.60 -4.64
N SER A 288 21.70 23.07 -3.48
CA SER A 288 21.34 24.47 -3.26
C SER A 288 21.91 24.96 -1.93
N ASN A 289 22.30 26.24 -1.85
CA ASN A 289 22.74 26.86 -0.60
C ASN A 289 21.55 27.19 0.34
N LEU A 290 20.39 26.53 0.14
CA LEU A 290 19.16 26.81 0.85
C LEU A 290 18.94 25.82 1.99
N SER A 291 18.39 26.32 3.10
CA SER A 291 17.88 25.45 4.17
C SER A 291 16.52 24.84 3.78
N SER A 292 16.16 23.73 4.42
CA SER A 292 14.85 23.07 4.28
C SER A 292 13.70 24.03 4.56
N ASN A 293 13.93 24.98 5.47
CA ASN A 293 12.96 25.97 5.92
C ASN A 293 12.63 26.93 4.78
N GLN A 294 13.67 27.42 4.10
CA GLN A 294 13.55 28.28 2.93
C GLN A 294 12.91 27.54 1.74
N LEU A 295 13.19 26.24 1.59
CA LEU A 295 12.57 25.43 0.55
C LEU A 295 11.10 25.14 0.81
N VAL A 296 10.72 24.77 2.04
CA VAL A 296 9.32 24.60 2.43
C VAL A 296 8.56 25.92 2.26
N PHE A 297 9.16 27.04 2.65
CA PHE A 297 8.60 28.36 2.40
C PHE A 297 8.37 28.60 0.90
N MET A 298 9.37 28.35 0.03
CA MET A 298 9.19 28.49 -1.42
C MET A 298 8.12 27.55 -1.99
N MET A 299 8.00 26.32 -1.47
CA MET A 299 6.97 25.37 -1.90
C MET A 299 5.57 25.85 -1.55
N VAL A 300 5.38 26.43 -0.37
CA VAL A 300 4.09 27.01 0.04
C VAL A 300 3.81 28.31 -0.70
N LEU A 301 4.81 29.17 -0.90
CA LEU A 301 4.68 30.41 -1.67
C LEU A 301 4.28 30.13 -3.13
N LYS A 302 4.73 29.00 -3.69
CA LYS A 302 4.27 28.52 -5.01
C LYS A 302 2.78 28.16 -5.02
N CYS A 303 2.25 27.60 -3.93
CA CYS A 303 0.83 27.28 -3.80
C CYS A 303 -0.02 28.54 -3.63
N ASP A 304 0.41 29.45 -2.77
CA ASP A 304 -0.36 30.66 -2.42
C ASP A 304 -0.19 31.80 -3.43
N ARG A 305 0.77 31.67 -4.36
CA ARG A 305 1.18 32.61 -5.42
C ARG A 305 1.78 33.92 -4.90
N THR A 306 1.17 34.53 -3.89
CA THR A 306 1.69 35.71 -3.19
C THR A 306 1.42 35.57 -1.68
N MET A 307 2.30 36.09 -0.84
CA MET A 307 2.15 36.02 0.63
C MET A 307 2.72 37.27 1.30
N SER A 308 2.01 37.83 2.27
CA SER A 308 2.55 38.93 3.08
C SER A 308 3.64 38.41 4.02
N VAL A 309 4.61 39.27 4.36
CA VAL A 309 5.70 38.89 5.29
C VAL A 309 5.13 38.53 6.68
N LEU A 310 4.05 39.18 7.11
CA LEU A 310 3.38 38.93 8.39
C LEU A 310 2.68 37.56 8.41
N ASP A 311 2.06 37.15 7.30
CA ASP A 311 1.42 35.85 7.19
C ASP A 311 2.47 34.73 7.11
N ALA A 312 3.57 34.97 6.38
CA ALA A 312 4.70 34.06 6.35
C ALA A 312 5.29 33.83 7.76
N GLN A 313 5.47 34.89 8.55
CA GLN A 313 5.94 34.76 9.94
C GLN A 313 5.02 33.88 10.79
N LYS A 314 3.71 34.14 10.74
CA LYS A 314 2.72 33.41 11.53
C LYS A 314 2.61 31.94 11.10
N GLN A 315 2.60 31.69 9.79
CA GLN A 315 2.40 30.36 9.21
C GLN A 315 3.62 29.45 9.40
N PHE A 316 4.84 30.01 9.38
CA PHE A 316 6.08 29.25 9.54
C PHE A 316 6.72 29.37 10.93
N GLY A 317 6.11 30.15 11.84
CA GLY A 317 6.61 30.34 13.20
C GLY A 317 8.01 30.97 13.25
N ILE A 318 8.30 31.90 12.33
CA ILE A 318 9.62 32.54 12.22
C ILE A 318 9.70 33.71 13.22
N PRO A 319 10.64 33.70 14.18
CA PRO A 319 10.82 34.80 15.13
C PRO A 319 11.21 36.11 14.44
N ASP A 320 10.82 37.25 15.03
CA ASP A 320 11.11 38.58 14.46
C ASP A 320 12.60 38.83 14.18
N SER A 321 13.47 38.26 15.02
CA SER A 321 14.93 38.35 14.88
C SER A 321 15.50 37.56 13.70
N GLU A 322 14.75 36.60 13.13
CA GLU A 322 15.24 35.65 12.13
C GLU A 322 14.65 35.85 10.73
N ILE A 323 13.62 36.68 10.58
CA ILE A 323 12.94 36.99 9.32
C ILE A 323 13.92 37.34 8.21
N LYS A 324 14.85 38.28 8.48
CA LYS A 324 15.84 38.71 7.49
C LYS A 324 16.72 37.55 7.05
N ASN A 325 17.23 36.76 8.00
CA ASN A 325 18.07 35.61 7.69
C ASN A 325 17.32 34.51 6.90
N HIS A 326 16.00 34.43 7.07
CA HIS A 326 15.17 33.49 6.34
C HIS A 326 14.92 33.92 4.88
N PHE A 327 14.52 35.17 4.65
CA PHE A 327 14.12 35.64 3.30
C PHE A 327 15.26 36.22 2.48
N GLN A 328 16.28 36.79 3.12
CA GLN A 328 17.35 37.49 2.42
C GLN A 328 18.13 36.59 1.45
N PRO A 329 18.50 35.35 1.80
CA PRO A 329 19.13 34.44 0.84
C PRO A 329 18.21 34.08 -0.34
N LEU A 330 16.89 34.05 -0.15
CA LEU A 330 15.92 33.76 -1.21
C LEU A 330 15.76 34.93 -2.18
N LEU A 331 15.77 36.15 -1.67
CA LEU A 331 15.73 37.39 -2.45
C LEU A 331 17.04 37.60 -3.23
N GLU A 332 18.19 37.41 -2.56
CA GLU A 332 19.52 37.60 -3.16
C GLU A 332 19.82 36.59 -4.27
N ASN A 333 19.33 35.36 -4.15
CA ASN A 333 19.45 34.34 -5.20
C ASN A 333 18.33 34.42 -6.25
N GLY A 334 17.43 35.42 -6.15
CA GLY A 334 16.38 35.66 -7.14
C GLY A 334 15.28 34.59 -7.18
N PHE A 335 15.11 33.81 -6.12
CA PHE A 335 14.09 32.75 -6.02
C PHE A 335 12.72 33.29 -5.66
N ILE A 336 12.68 34.41 -4.95
CA ILE A 336 11.47 35.17 -4.64
C ILE A 336 11.72 36.64 -4.95
N ILE A 337 10.67 37.38 -5.26
CA ILE A 337 10.67 38.83 -5.38
C ILE A 337 9.60 39.43 -4.47
N THR A 338 9.66 40.74 -4.29
CA THR A 338 8.60 41.51 -3.66
C THR A 338 7.80 42.21 -4.76
N ASP A 339 6.47 42.02 -4.78
CA ASP A 339 5.59 42.70 -5.73
C ASP A 339 5.34 44.16 -5.36
N SER A 340 4.57 44.87 -6.20
CA SER A 340 4.21 46.28 -5.99
C SER A 340 3.40 46.55 -4.71
N SER A 341 2.94 45.52 -4.03
CA SER A 341 2.15 45.58 -2.80
C SER A 341 2.91 45.01 -1.59
N GLU A 342 4.24 44.92 -1.69
CA GLU A 342 5.13 44.39 -0.66
C GLU A 342 4.90 42.91 -0.29
N ASN A 343 4.21 42.15 -1.13
CA ASN A 343 4.05 40.71 -0.93
C ASN A 343 5.21 39.93 -1.53
N LEU A 344 5.57 38.84 -0.89
CA LEU A 344 6.53 37.87 -1.41
C LEU A 344 5.86 37.08 -2.54
N VAL A 345 6.56 36.94 -3.66
CA VAL A 345 6.11 36.20 -4.85
C VAL A 345 7.24 35.29 -5.30
N ILE A 346 6.93 34.03 -5.61
CA ILE A 346 7.95 33.11 -6.14
C ILE A 346 8.26 33.44 -7.60
N THR A 347 9.54 33.39 -7.97
CA THR A 347 9.98 33.61 -9.36
C THR A 347 10.03 32.29 -10.13
N GLU A 348 10.14 32.37 -11.46
CA GLU A 348 10.34 31.20 -12.31
C GLU A 348 11.61 30.42 -11.95
N ALA A 349 12.70 31.12 -11.62
CA ALA A 349 13.94 30.50 -11.12
C ALA A 349 13.73 29.76 -9.77
N GLY A 350 12.90 30.32 -8.89
CA GLY A 350 12.49 29.65 -7.65
C GLY A 350 11.69 28.37 -7.91
N VAL A 351 10.74 28.43 -8.86
CA VAL A 351 9.93 27.27 -9.27
C VAL A 351 10.78 26.17 -9.91
N GLU A 352 11.73 26.53 -10.79
CA GLU A 352 12.64 25.60 -11.45
C GLU A 352 13.57 24.91 -10.43
N THR A 353 14.03 25.66 -9.42
CA THR A 353 14.88 25.14 -8.34
C THR A 353 14.13 24.12 -7.48
N ILE A 354 12.85 24.36 -7.17
CA ILE A 354 11.99 23.34 -6.53
C ILE A 354 11.86 22.09 -7.43
N GLY A 355 11.70 22.28 -8.75
CA GLY A 355 11.61 21.17 -9.71
C GLY A 355 12.85 20.26 -9.71
N LYS A 356 14.05 20.84 -9.55
CA LYS A 356 15.32 20.10 -9.46
C LYS A 356 15.44 19.23 -8.19
N LEU A 357 14.69 19.53 -7.13
CA LEU A 357 14.67 18.70 -5.92
C LEU A 357 14.02 17.33 -6.16
N TRP A 358 13.03 17.28 -7.07
CA TRP A 358 12.30 16.05 -7.37
C TRP A 358 13.16 14.99 -8.06
N THR A 359 14.18 15.42 -8.82
CA THR A 359 15.14 14.50 -9.47
C THR A 359 16.23 13.99 -8.52
N THR A 360 16.31 14.55 -7.30
CA THR A 360 17.35 14.23 -6.31
C THR A 360 16.91 13.18 -5.28
N CYS A 361 15.64 12.78 -5.24
CA CYS A 361 15.15 11.66 -4.42
C CYS A 361 15.59 10.28 -4.97
N LYS A 362 16.87 10.11 -5.33
CA LYS A 362 17.53 8.81 -5.35
C LYS A 362 18.28 8.63 -4.03
N LEU A 363 17.53 8.44 -2.94
CA LEU A 363 18.12 8.20 -1.62
C LEU A 363 18.93 6.89 -1.63
N PRO A 364 20.23 6.91 -1.26
CA PRO A 364 21.07 5.71 -1.16
C PRO A 364 20.90 5.03 0.21
N ILE A 365 19.67 4.91 0.73
CA ILE A 365 19.41 4.26 2.03
C ILE A 365 19.15 2.74 1.86
N PHE A 366 19.06 2.25 0.61
CA PHE A 366 18.92 0.82 0.30
C PHE A 366 20.05 0.25 -0.59
N ARG A 367 21.27 0.79 -0.48
CA ARG A 367 22.46 0.07 -0.97
C ARG A 367 23.24 -0.49 0.21
N THR A 368 22.77 -1.59 0.77
CA THR A 368 23.73 -2.56 1.31
C THR A 368 24.31 -3.32 0.13
N SER A 369 25.63 -3.26 0.03
CA SER A 369 26.46 -4.00 -0.91
C SER A 369 26.11 -5.49 -0.90
N LEU A 370 25.63 -6.01 -2.03
CA LEU A 370 25.88 -7.38 -2.41
C LEU A 370 27.29 -7.41 -3.02
N ASN A 371 28.26 -7.84 -2.22
CA ASN A 371 29.43 -8.57 -2.69
C ASN A 371 29.33 -9.97 -2.12
#